data_AF-A0A5B1BUW9-F1
#
_entry.id   AF-A0A5B1BUW9-F1
#
_cell.length_a   1.000
_cell.length_b   1.000
_cell.length_c   1.000
_cell.angle_alpha   90.00
_cell.angle_beta   90.00
_cell.angle_gamma   90.00
#
_symmetry.space_group_name_H-M   'P 1'
#
loop_
_entity.id
_entity.type
_entity.pdbx_description
1 polymer ?
#
loop_
_entity_poly.entity_id
_entity_poly.type
_entity_poly.pdbx_seq_one_letter_code
_entity_poly.pdbx_strand_id
1 'polypeptide(L)'
;MGFANLGGLNFGSANLGDFNFGSGNVGNLNFGNGNLGSFNFGEGNLGKSNFGFGNLGASNFGFGNSGRFNIGFGNTGDHNIGIGNGGLGGNGNIGIGLNGSNQWGFGGLNSGAANTGLFNSGTGNSGFFNSGTGNFGIGNTGTYNTGIGNTASTNTGIGNTGGFNTGLFNAGNLNTGSFNAGSLNTGDFNSGSLNTGSYNIGSSNTGWYKSGNLNTGAFNTGNGNNGSFWRANDRGQFGFNYGLTISGIPLDLAASVDLKIPVTGTVSGLRVDNFDIKVPLDLVLRIPIDDLDTVIRVPIGGGDITVKIPEIFIAAFDSKFDVGPNSLHVPIRNTVGPISIPVINIPAAPGFGNSTTNPSSGFFNSGTGGGSGFFNSGSLVSGFANEARKFVSGFENIGQLTSGLGNVGSIVTGLYNTSTAGLAAAFVSGIGNVGSKLAGLFLSGTGQ
;
A
#
# COMPACT_ATOMS: atom_id res chain seq x y z
N MET A 1 -72.35 -26.50 -40.90
CA MET A 1 -73.23 -26.90 -39.78
C MET A 1 -73.04 -25.90 -38.65
N GLY A 2 -74.14 -25.40 -38.07
CA GLY A 2 -74.13 -24.39 -37.01
C GLY A 2 -74.52 -22.99 -37.49
N PHE A 3 -74.53 -22.01 -36.58
CA PHE A 3 -75.25 -20.73 -36.76
C PHE A 3 -74.36 -19.58 -37.23
N ALA A 4 -74.91 -18.69 -38.07
CA ALA A 4 -74.27 -17.43 -38.47
C ALA A 4 -72.87 -17.57 -39.12
N ASN A 5 -72.65 -18.62 -39.93
CA ASN A 5 -71.42 -18.79 -40.68
C ASN A 5 -71.55 -18.18 -42.10
N LEU A 6 -70.49 -17.51 -42.58
CA LEU A 6 -70.36 -17.01 -43.95
C LEU A 6 -69.15 -17.66 -44.64
N GLY A 7 -69.42 -18.54 -45.61
CA GLY A 7 -68.41 -19.36 -46.29
C GLY A 7 -68.78 -20.86 -46.28
N GLY A 8 -67.89 -21.70 -46.79
CA GLY A 8 -68.10 -23.13 -47.02
C GLY A 8 -67.57 -24.04 -45.92
N LEU A 9 -68.29 -25.15 -45.68
CA LEU A 9 -67.80 -26.29 -44.88
C LEU A 9 -67.34 -25.96 -43.44
N ASN A 10 -67.94 -24.93 -42.82
CA ASN A 10 -67.72 -24.60 -41.42
C ASN A 10 -68.55 -25.48 -40.47
N PHE A 11 -67.99 -25.81 -39.30
CA PHE A 11 -68.65 -26.49 -38.19
C PHE A 11 -68.54 -25.65 -36.90
N GLY A 12 -69.66 -25.11 -36.42
CA GLY A 12 -69.71 -24.24 -35.25
C GLY A 12 -70.45 -22.93 -35.55
N SER A 13 -70.10 -21.83 -34.86
CA SER A 13 -70.88 -20.59 -34.92
C SER A 13 -70.05 -19.35 -35.28
N ALA A 14 -70.66 -18.39 -35.97
CA ALA A 14 -70.09 -17.06 -36.25
C ALA A 14 -68.71 -17.08 -36.97
N ASN A 15 -68.49 -18.03 -37.89
CA ASN A 15 -67.25 -18.08 -38.67
C ASN A 15 -67.38 -17.34 -40.02
N LEU A 16 -66.32 -16.65 -40.43
CA LEU A 16 -66.16 -16.02 -41.74
C LEU A 16 -64.98 -16.66 -42.49
N GLY A 17 -65.24 -17.28 -43.64
CA GLY A 17 -64.26 -18.05 -44.42
C GLY A 17 -64.63 -19.53 -44.51
N ASP A 18 -63.69 -20.37 -44.91
CA ASP A 18 -63.96 -21.78 -45.26
C ASP A 18 -63.28 -22.79 -44.32
N PHE A 19 -63.90 -23.96 -44.14
CA PHE A 19 -63.35 -25.12 -43.43
C PHE A 19 -62.93 -24.88 -41.97
N ASN A 20 -63.63 -23.99 -41.26
CA ASN A 20 -63.35 -23.76 -39.84
C ASN A 20 -64.13 -24.71 -38.93
N PHE A 21 -63.51 -25.17 -37.85
CA PHE A 21 -64.12 -25.95 -36.77
C PHE A 21 -64.02 -25.18 -35.46
N GLY A 22 -65.15 -24.77 -34.89
CA GLY A 22 -65.22 -23.94 -33.68
C GLY A 22 -66.00 -22.66 -33.91
N SER A 23 -65.80 -21.65 -33.06
CA SER A 23 -66.61 -20.42 -33.07
C SER A 23 -65.80 -19.14 -33.24
N GLY A 24 -66.36 -18.17 -33.97
CA GLY A 24 -65.81 -16.81 -34.06
C GLY A 24 -64.50 -16.71 -34.84
N ASN A 25 -64.24 -17.62 -35.77
CA ASN A 25 -63.02 -17.57 -36.60
C ASN A 25 -63.21 -16.69 -37.85
N VAL A 26 -62.18 -15.96 -38.23
CA VAL A 26 -62.12 -15.20 -39.49
C VAL A 26 -60.92 -15.67 -40.31
N GLY A 27 -61.17 -16.22 -41.49
CA GLY A 27 -60.19 -16.86 -42.37
C GLY A 27 -60.48 -18.36 -42.54
N ASN A 28 -59.48 -19.15 -42.91
CA ASN A 28 -59.70 -20.52 -43.41
C ASN A 28 -58.98 -21.59 -42.59
N LEU A 29 -59.56 -22.79 -42.50
CA LEU A 29 -58.94 -23.98 -41.92
C LEU A 29 -58.47 -23.79 -40.47
N ASN A 30 -59.23 -23.04 -39.67
CA ASN A 30 -58.94 -22.89 -38.24
C ASN A 30 -59.70 -23.94 -37.41
N PHE A 31 -59.03 -24.53 -36.43
CA PHE A 31 -59.60 -25.46 -35.46
C PHE A 31 -59.50 -24.86 -34.06
N GLY A 32 -60.63 -24.54 -33.45
CA GLY A 32 -60.74 -23.83 -32.17
C GLY A 32 -61.50 -22.51 -32.31
N ASN A 33 -61.33 -21.59 -31.35
CA ASN A 33 -62.20 -20.43 -31.22
C ASN A 33 -61.46 -19.10 -31.41
N GLY A 34 -62.12 -18.11 -32.00
CA GLY A 34 -61.65 -16.72 -32.01
C GLY A 34 -60.35 -16.49 -32.79
N ASN A 35 -60.02 -17.32 -33.77
CA ASN A 35 -58.80 -17.15 -34.56
C ASN A 35 -59.03 -16.19 -35.75
N LEU A 36 -58.08 -15.30 -36.01
CA LEU A 36 -58.05 -14.45 -37.20
C LEU A 36 -56.84 -14.84 -38.06
N GLY A 37 -57.10 -15.44 -39.22
CA GLY A 37 -56.11 -15.92 -40.18
C GLY A 37 -56.37 -17.36 -40.60
N SER A 38 -55.33 -18.16 -40.85
CA SER A 38 -55.52 -19.49 -41.45
C SER A 38 -54.67 -20.60 -40.86
N PHE A 39 -55.18 -21.84 -40.87
CA PHE A 39 -54.46 -23.02 -40.36
C PHE A 39 -54.10 -22.96 -38.88
N ASN A 40 -54.82 -22.17 -38.06
CA ASN A 40 -54.54 -22.12 -36.62
C ASN A 40 -55.26 -23.26 -35.89
N PHE A 41 -54.58 -23.85 -34.91
CA PHE A 41 -55.14 -24.84 -33.99
C PHE A 41 -55.08 -24.28 -32.57
N GLY A 42 -56.22 -24.14 -31.90
CA GLY A 42 -56.36 -23.57 -30.56
C GLY A 42 -57.17 -22.26 -30.59
N GLU A 43 -56.97 -21.38 -29.61
CA GLU A 43 -57.85 -20.22 -29.42
C GLU A 43 -57.14 -18.87 -29.50
N GLY A 44 -57.83 -17.87 -30.06
CA GLY A 44 -57.40 -16.47 -30.03
C GLY A 44 -56.12 -16.18 -30.82
N ASN A 45 -55.75 -17.02 -31.79
CA ASN A 45 -54.54 -16.79 -32.58
C ASN A 45 -54.79 -15.76 -33.70
N LEU A 46 -53.85 -14.85 -33.89
CA LEU A 46 -53.83 -13.88 -34.99
C LEU A 46 -52.66 -14.21 -35.93
N GLY A 47 -52.97 -14.75 -37.11
CA GLY A 47 -52.00 -15.06 -38.16
C GLY A 47 -52.16 -16.46 -38.71
N LYS A 48 -51.05 -17.17 -38.98
CA LYS A 48 -51.09 -18.42 -39.76
C LYS A 48 -50.37 -19.59 -39.11
N SER A 49 -50.96 -20.79 -39.19
CA SER A 49 -50.30 -22.04 -38.78
C SER A 49 -49.84 -22.07 -37.32
N ASN A 50 -50.50 -21.32 -36.42
CA ASN A 50 -50.16 -21.34 -35.01
C ASN A 50 -50.85 -22.51 -34.31
N PHE A 51 -50.16 -23.15 -33.36
CA PHE A 51 -50.69 -24.20 -32.50
C PHE A 51 -50.64 -23.74 -31.04
N GLY A 52 -51.79 -23.64 -30.39
CA GLY A 52 -51.94 -23.20 -29.00
C GLY A 52 -52.80 -21.94 -28.89
N PHE A 53 -52.48 -21.06 -27.93
CA PHE A 53 -53.40 -20.01 -27.50
C PHE A 53 -52.77 -18.62 -27.61
N GLY A 54 -53.53 -17.66 -28.16
CA GLY A 54 -53.17 -16.24 -28.13
C GLY A 54 -51.89 -15.90 -28.88
N ASN A 55 -51.48 -16.70 -29.88
CA ASN A 55 -50.26 -16.41 -30.63
C ASN A 55 -50.52 -15.38 -31.73
N LEU A 56 -49.57 -14.45 -31.90
CA LEU A 56 -49.52 -13.44 -32.95
C LEU A 56 -48.40 -13.79 -33.94
N GLY A 57 -48.71 -13.84 -35.24
CA GLY A 57 -47.76 -14.14 -36.30
C GLY A 57 -47.93 -15.55 -36.86
N ALA A 58 -46.83 -16.27 -37.14
CA ALA A 58 -46.91 -17.51 -37.91
C ALA A 58 -46.10 -18.69 -37.37
N SER A 59 -46.66 -19.89 -37.45
CA SER A 59 -45.97 -21.14 -37.10
C SER A 59 -45.47 -21.19 -35.66
N ASN A 60 -46.12 -20.49 -34.73
CA ASN A 60 -45.79 -20.56 -33.31
C ASN A 60 -46.47 -21.76 -32.65
N PHE A 61 -45.76 -22.41 -31.71
CA PHE A 61 -46.27 -23.49 -30.89
C PHE A 61 -46.24 -23.08 -29.41
N GLY A 62 -47.40 -22.99 -28.76
CA GLY A 62 -47.53 -22.67 -27.34
C GLY A 62 -48.45 -21.47 -27.09
N PHE A 63 -48.09 -20.61 -26.14
CA PHE A 63 -48.99 -19.62 -25.57
C PHE A 63 -48.42 -18.21 -25.68
N GLY A 64 -49.20 -17.28 -26.22
CA GLY A 64 -48.89 -15.84 -26.18
C GLY A 64 -47.61 -15.46 -26.91
N ASN A 65 -47.17 -16.23 -27.90
CA ASN A 65 -45.96 -15.90 -28.66
C ASN A 65 -46.28 -14.86 -29.74
N SER A 66 -45.34 -13.95 -30.02
CA SER A 66 -45.44 -12.92 -31.05
C SER A 66 -44.26 -13.01 -32.02
N GLY A 67 -44.52 -13.22 -33.30
CA GLY A 67 -43.51 -13.41 -34.35
C GLY A 67 -43.65 -14.77 -35.05
N ARG A 68 -42.54 -15.40 -35.44
CA ARG A 68 -42.56 -16.64 -36.24
C ARG A 68 -41.76 -17.78 -35.63
N PHE A 69 -42.25 -19.02 -35.78
CA PHE A 69 -41.53 -20.24 -35.38
C PHE A 69 -41.09 -20.29 -33.90
N ASN A 70 -41.81 -19.60 -33.01
CA ASN A 70 -41.52 -19.67 -31.58
C ASN A 70 -42.15 -20.92 -30.95
N ILE A 71 -41.46 -21.53 -29.98
CA ILE A 71 -41.94 -22.68 -29.21
C ILE A 71 -41.91 -22.32 -27.72
N GLY A 72 -43.05 -22.25 -27.05
CA GLY A 72 -43.14 -22.02 -25.60
C GLY A 72 -44.11 -20.91 -25.20
N PHE A 73 -43.72 -20.08 -24.23
CA PHE A 73 -44.62 -19.13 -23.56
C PHE A 73 -44.11 -17.70 -23.66
N GLY A 74 -44.93 -16.80 -24.21
CA GLY A 74 -44.68 -15.36 -24.16
C GLY A 74 -43.42 -14.90 -24.91
N ASN A 75 -42.95 -15.65 -25.90
CA ASN A 75 -41.77 -15.26 -26.67
C ASN A 75 -42.11 -14.17 -27.69
N THR A 76 -41.22 -13.19 -27.88
CA THR A 76 -41.36 -12.11 -28.87
C THR A 76 -40.15 -12.12 -29.81
N GLY A 77 -40.39 -12.15 -31.12
CA GLY A 77 -39.38 -12.29 -32.17
C GLY A 77 -39.53 -13.62 -32.92
N ASP A 78 -38.50 -14.08 -33.61
CA ASP A 78 -38.56 -15.29 -34.45
C ASP A 78 -37.65 -16.42 -33.92
N HIS A 79 -38.07 -17.68 -34.09
CA HIS A 79 -37.31 -18.90 -33.78
C HIS A 79 -36.89 -19.05 -32.30
N ASN A 80 -37.63 -18.46 -31.36
CA ASN A 80 -37.31 -18.58 -29.93
C ASN A 80 -37.95 -19.84 -29.31
N ILE A 81 -37.20 -20.58 -28.50
CA ILE A 81 -37.67 -21.74 -27.72
C ILE A 81 -37.56 -21.42 -26.22
N GLY A 82 -38.68 -21.43 -25.48
CA GLY A 82 -38.69 -21.31 -24.02
C GLY A 82 -39.69 -20.28 -23.48
N ILE A 83 -39.31 -19.51 -22.47
CA ILE A 83 -40.24 -18.65 -21.70
C ILE A 83 -39.76 -17.20 -21.72
N GLY A 84 -40.59 -16.29 -22.23
CA GLY A 84 -40.34 -14.86 -22.16
C GLY A 84 -39.05 -14.41 -22.83
N ASN A 85 -38.60 -15.14 -23.87
CA ASN A 85 -37.47 -14.69 -24.69
C ASN A 85 -37.98 -13.63 -25.66
N GLY A 86 -37.33 -12.48 -25.71
CA GLY A 86 -37.70 -11.40 -26.62
C GLY A 86 -37.22 -10.03 -26.19
N GLY A 87 -37.47 -9.05 -27.05
CA GLY A 87 -36.95 -7.68 -26.98
C GLY A 87 -36.81 -7.10 -28.39
N LEU A 88 -36.38 -5.84 -28.54
CA LEU A 88 -36.06 -5.27 -29.84
C LEU A 88 -34.89 -6.05 -30.48
N GLY A 89 -35.21 -6.99 -31.37
CA GLY A 89 -34.22 -7.83 -32.09
C GLY A 89 -33.90 -9.18 -31.43
N GLY A 90 -34.81 -9.77 -30.65
CA GLY A 90 -34.61 -11.08 -30.02
C GLY A 90 -35.04 -12.28 -30.87
N ASN A 91 -34.13 -12.87 -31.65
CA ASN A 91 -34.42 -14.03 -32.51
C ASN A 91 -33.51 -15.23 -32.17
N GLY A 92 -33.99 -16.46 -32.35
CA GLY A 92 -33.17 -17.67 -32.26
C GLY A 92 -32.72 -18.05 -30.85
N ASN A 93 -33.41 -17.58 -29.82
CA ASN A 93 -33.02 -17.81 -28.42
C ASN A 93 -33.59 -19.12 -27.88
N ILE A 94 -32.84 -19.83 -27.03
CA ILE A 94 -33.29 -21.05 -26.35
C ILE A 94 -33.10 -20.89 -24.85
N GLY A 95 -34.18 -20.66 -24.11
CA GLY A 95 -34.08 -20.43 -22.67
C GLY A 95 -35.20 -19.63 -22.00
N ILE A 96 -34.87 -18.88 -20.94
CA ILE A 96 -35.84 -18.08 -20.16
C ILE A 96 -35.38 -16.63 -20.10
N GLY A 97 -36.19 -15.65 -20.49
CA GLY A 97 -35.95 -14.23 -20.23
C GLY A 97 -34.79 -13.58 -21.02
N LEU A 98 -34.42 -14.12 -22.18
CA LEU A 98 -33.32 -13.63 -23.02
C LEU A 98 -33.74 -12.41 -23.85
N ASN A 99 -32.95 -11.33 -23.86
CA ASN A 99 -33.27 -10.04 -24.52
C ASN A 99 -32.44 -9.73 -25.79
N GLY A 100 -31.58 -10.65 -26.27
CA GLY A 100 -30.82 -10.48 -27.53
C GLY A 100 -31.09 -11.61 -28.53
N SER A 101 -30.20 -11.83 -29.51
CA SER A 101 -30.36 -12.87 -30.54
C SER A 101 -29.38 -14.04 -30.39
N ASN A 102 -29.82 -15.23 -30.78
CA ASN A 102 -29.06 -16.49 -30.81
C ASN A 102 -28.46 -16.89 -29.45
N GLN A 103 -29.14 -16.54 -28.36
CA GLN A 103 -28.68 -16.83 -27.01
C GLN A 103 -29.25 -18.16 -26.50
N TRP A 104 -28.47 -18.86 -25.68
CA TRP A 104 -28.94 -20.06 -24.97
C TRP A 104 -28.75 -19.87 -23.46
N GLY A 105 -29.79 -20.09 -22.65
CA GLY A 105 -29.70 -20.08 -21.17
C GLY A 105 -30.79 -19.30 -20.43
N PHE A 106 -30.48 -18.81 -19.23
CA PHE A 106 -31.40 -18.04 -18.39
C PHE A 106 -31.04 -16.56 -18.40
N GLY A 107 -31.74 -15.77 -19.20
CA GLY A 107 -31.71 -14.32 -19.21
C GLY A 107 -32.39 -13.70 -17.98
N GLY A 108 -32.09 -12.43 -17.72
CA GLY A 108 -32.50 -11.74 -16.50
C GLY A 108 -31.68 -12.08 -15.25
N LEU A 109 -30.75 -13.04 -15.33
CA LEU A 109 -29.83 -13.32 -14.23
C LEU A 109 -28.70 -12.28 -14.12
N ASN A 110 -28.46 -11.46 -15.14
CA ASN A 110 -27.61 -10.27 -15.01
C ASN A 110 -28.46 -9.00 -15.20
N SER A 111 -28.15 -7.94 -14.47
CA SER A 111 -28.73 -6.61 -14.66
C SER A 111 -27.66 -5.58 -15.03
N GLY A 112 -28.02 -4.59 -15.86
CA GLY A 112 -27.07 -3.63 -16.43
C GLY A 112 -26.47 -4.11 -17.77
N ALA A 113 -25.27 -3.65 -18.12
CA ALA A 113 -24.72 -3.76 -19.47
C ALA A 113 -23.41 -4.55 -19.51
N ALA A 114 -23.15 -5.27 -20.62
CA ALA A 114 -21.87 -5.93 -20.89
C ALA A 114 -21.36 -6.90 -19.80
N ASN A 115 -22.25 -7.45 -18.97
CA ASN A 115 -21.86 -8.45 -17.97
C ASN A 115 -21.76 -9.84 -18.61
N THR A 116 -20.71 -10.59 -18.25
CA THR A 116 -20.47 -11.98 -18.65
C THR A 116 -20.56 -12.90 -17.42
N GLY A 117 -21.25 -14.04 -17.52
CA GLY A 117 -21.50 -14.95 -16.40
C GLY A 117 -22.92 -14.82 -15.84
N LEU A 118 -23.15 -15.06 -14.53
CA LEU A 118 -24.50 -15.07 -13.93
C LEU A 118 -24.57 -14.23 -12.66
N PHE A 119 -25.75 -13.68 -12.34
CA PHE A 119 -26.01 -12.91 -11.11
C PHE A 119 -25.19 -11.63 -10.95
N ASN A 120 -24.64 -11.09 -12.05
CA ASN A 120 -23.91 -9.84 -12.03
C ASN A 120 -24.84 -8.63 -12.19
N SER A 121 -24.57 -7.55 -11.46
CA SER A 121 -25.27 -6.26 -11.60
C SER A 121 -24.30 -5.12 -11.93
N GLY A 122 -24.73 -4.17 -12.76
CA GLY A 122 -23.92 -3.03 -13.19
C GLY A 122 -23.30 -3.24 -14.57
N THR A 123 -22.04 -2.85 -14.77
CA THR A 123 -21.44 -2.76 -16.12
C THR A 123 -20.14 -3.55 -16.25
N GLY A 124 -20.01 -4.38 -17.29
CA GLY A 124 -18.72 -4.97 -17.67
C GLY A 124 -18.14 -5.97 -16.67
N ASN A 125 -18.96 -6.55 -15.77
CA ASN A 125 -18.49 -7.54 -14.82
C ASN A 125 -18.40 -8.93 -15.46
N SER A 126 -17.39 -9.72 -15.08
CA SER A 126 -17.19 -11.08 -15.57
C SER A 126 -17.12 -12.07 -14.41
N GLY A 127 -17.98 -13.07 -14.39
CA GLY A 127 -18.01 -14.14 -13.39
C GLY A 127 -19.37 -14.26 -12.70
N PHE A 128 -19.41 -14.36 -11.39
CA PHE A 128 -20.63 -14.64 -10.63
C PHE A 128 -20.89 -13.63 -9.53
N PHE A 129 -22.14 -13.19 -9.36
CA PHE A 129 -22.56 -12.37 -8.21
C PHE A 129 -21.80 -11.04 -8.04
N ASN A 130 -21.16 -10.52 -9.10
CA ASN A 130 -20.43 -9.27 -9.00
C ASN A 130 -21.38 -8.08 -9.14
N SER A 131 -21.12 -7.00 -8.40
CA SER A 131 -21.90 -5.77 -8.44
C SER A 131 -21.01 -4.56 -8.69
N GLY A 132 -21.42 -3.65 -9.57
CA GLY A 132 -20.68 -2.44 -9.89
C GLY A 132 -20.06 -2.49 -11.28
N THR A 133 -18.79 -2.10 -11.45
CA THR A 133 -18.16 -1.93 -12.77
C THR A 133 -16.87 -2.73 -12.92
N GLY A 134 -16.74 -3.50 -14.01
CA GLY A 134 -15.46 -4.07 -14.42
C GLY A 134 -14.86 -5.09 -13.45
N ASN A 135 -15.65 -5.71 -12.58
CA ASN A 135 -15.14 -6.72 -11.65
C ASN A 135 -14.98 -8.08 -12.34
N PHE A 136 -13.92 -8.81 -12.00
CA PHE A 136 -13.64 -10.16 -12.49
C PHE A 136 -13.60 -11.17 -11.34
N GLY A 137 -14.42 -12.21 -11.39
CA GLY A 137 -14.40 -13.30 -10.41
C GLY A 137 -15.76 -13.49 -9.71
N ILE A 138 -15.78 -13.63 -8.39
CA ILE A 138 -16.97 -14.05 -7.64
C ILE A 138 -17.29 -13.06 -6.51
N GLY A 139 -18.52 -12.54 -6.48
CA GLY A 139 -19.04 -11.78 -5.34
C GLY A 139 -18.32 -10.46 -5.09
N ASN A 140 -17.61 -9.91 -6.07
CA ASN A 140 -16.92 -8.64 -5.90
C ASN A 140 -17.91 -7.47 -6.02
N THR A 141 -17.74 -6.45 -5.18
CA THR A 141 -18.59 -5.25 -5.20
C THR A 141 -17.74 -3.98 -5.40
N GLY A 142 -18.16 -3.10 -6.31
CA GLY A 142 -17.49 -1.83 -6.58
C GLY A 142 -16.84 -1.84 -7.96
N THR A 143 -15.59 -1.38 -8.08
CA THR A 143 -14.93 -1.16 -9.38
C THR A 143 -13.63 -1.93 -9.54
N TYR A 144 -13.46 -2.60 -10.69
CA TYR A 144 -12.20 -3.23 -11.11
C TYR A 144 -11.58 -4.19 -10.08
N ASN A 145 -12.38 -4.89 -9.30
CA ASN A 145 -11.85 -5.89 -8.39
C ASN A 145 -11.70 -7.23 -9.10
N THR A 146 -10.57 -7.91 -8.86
CA THR A 146 -10.24 -9.21 -9.43
C THR A 146 -10.09 -10.25 -8.33
N GLY A 147 -10.88 -11.33 -8.37
CA GLY A 147 -10.82 -12.44 -7.42
C GLY A 147 -12.15 -12.68 -6.71
N ILE A 148 -12.16 -12.83 -5.39
CA ILE A 148 -13.35 -13.30 -4.64
C ILE A 148 -13.70 -12.33 -3.51
N GLY A 149 -14.94 -11.86 -3.47
CA GLY A 149 -15.49 -11.14 -2.31
C GLY A 149 -14.77 -9.83 -1.98
N ASN A 150 -14.10 -9.20 -2.95
CA ASN A 150 -13.45 -7.92 -2.74
C ASN A 150 -14.48 -6.77 -2.82
N THR A 151 -14.27 -5.71 -2.06
CA THR A 151 -15.16 -4.54 -2.02
C THR A 151 -14.42 -3.21 -2.26
N ALA A 152 -15.15 -2.21 -2.76
CA ALA A 152 -14.63 -0.91 -3.20
C ALA A 152 -13.82 -1.00 -4.51
N SER A 153 -12.52 -0.69 -4.57
CA SER A 153 -11.87 -0.41 -5.88
C SER A 153 -10.51 -1.07 -6.10
N THR A 154 -10.31 -1.66 -7.28
CA THR A 154 -9.00 -2.10 -7.81
C THR A 154 -8.27 -3.05 -6.85
N ASN A 155 -8.99 -3.93 -6.15
CA ASN A 155 -8.38 -4.95 -5.32
C ASN A 155 -8.17 -6.25 -6.10
N THR A 156 -7.06 -6.93 -5.85
CA THR A 156 -6.75 -8.23 -6.44
C THR A 156 -6.60 -9.27 -5.33
N GLY A 157 -7.34 -10.38 -5.38
CA GLY A 157 -7.25 -11.49 -4.44
C GLY A 157 -8.57 -11.83 -3.75
N ILE A 158 -8.58 -12.07 -2.45
CA ILE A 158 -9.76 -12.58 -1.72
C ILE A 158 -10.11 -11.67 -0.54
N GLY A 159 -11.37 -11.25 -0.44
CA GLY A 159 -11.91 -10.62 0.77
C GLY A 159 -11.31 -9.27 1.12
N ASN A 160 -10.67 -8.58 0.19
CA ASN A 160 -10.08 -7.27 0.45
C ASN A 160 -11.17 -6.18 0.46
N THR A 161 -11.03 -5.20 1.34
CA THR A 161 -11.95 -4.06 1.47
C THR A 161 -11.17 -2.75 1.40
N GLY A 162 -11.61 -1.84 0.54
CA GLY A 162 -10.98 -0.54 0.31
C GLY A 162 -10.35 -0.46 -1.08
N GLY A 163 -9.18 0.16 -1.21
CA GLY A 163 -8.59 0.50 -2.50
C GLY A 163 -7.21 -0.11 -2.73
N PHE A 164 -6.96 -0.68 -3.91
CA PHE A 164 -5.60 -1.06 -4.35
C PHE A 164 -4.91 -2.07 -3.44
N ASN A 165 -5.64 -3.02 -2.88
CA ASN A 165 -5.04 -4.09 -2.10
C ASN A 165 -4.76 -5.31 -3.00
N THR A 166 -3.63 -5.97 -2.78
CA THR A 166 -3.25 -7.23 -3.43
C THR A 166 -3.05 -8.31 -2.37
N GLY A 167 -3.80 -9.40 -2.44
CA GLY A 167 -3.67 -10.55 -1.53
C GLY A 167 -4.97 -10.90 -0.81
N LEU A 168 -4.92 -11.15 0.50
CA LEU A 168 -6.02 -11.77 1.25
C LEU A 168 -6.50 -10.90 2.41
N PHE A 169 -7.80 -10.65 2.52
CA PHE A 169 -8.45 -10.07 3.70
C PHE A 169 -7.82 -8.76 4.22
N ASN A 170 -7.29 -7.93 3.32
CA ASN A 170 -6.77 -6.62 3.69
C ASN A 170 -7.92 -5.61 3.82
N ALA A 171 -7.83 -4.72 4.80
CA ALA A 171 -8.77 -3.62 5.04
C ALA A 171 -8.04 -2.26 4.98
N GLY A 172 -8.55 -1.35 4.16
CA GLY A 172 -7.95 -0.04 3.92
C GLY A 172 -7.34 0.05 2.52
N ASN A 173 -6.22 0.76 2.35
CA ASN A 173 -5.71 1.09 1.02
C ASN A 173 -4.26 0.70 0.79
N LEU A 174 -3.92 0.32 -0.44
CA LEU A 174 -2.55 0.10 -0.87
C LEU A 174 -1.82 -0.98 -0.06
N ASN A 175 -2.47 -2.08 0.34
CA ASN A 175 -1.80 -3.16 1.07
C ASN A 175 -1.45 -4.33 0.14
N THR A 176 -0.28 -4.95 0.33
CA THR A 176 0.16 -6.16 -0.37
C THR A 176 0.42 -7.27 0.64
N GLY A 177 -0.19 -8.43 0.48
CA GLY A 177 -0.09 -9.58 1.38
C GLY A 177 -1.42 -9.90 2.07
N SER A 178 -1.42 -10.28 3.35
CA SER A 178 -2.61 -10.83 4.00
C SER A 178 -3.00 -10.14 5.31
N PHE A 179 -4.29 -10.00 5.59
CA PHE A 179 -4.84 -9.54 6.88
C PHE A 179 -4.28 -8.20 7.38
N ASN A 180 -3.89 -7.32 6.46
CA ASN A 180 -3.41 -5.99 6.84
C ASN A 180 -4.57 -5.03 7.04
N ALA A 181 -4.55 -4.25 8.13
CA ALA A 181 -5.51 -3.19 8.40
C ALA A 181 -4.79 -1.82 8.36
N GLY A 182 -5.37 -0.85 7.65
CA GLY A 182 -4.78 0.48 7.44
C GLY A 182 -4.24 0.63 6.02
N SER A 183 -3.13 1.34 5.83
CA SER A 183 -2.65 1.63 4.47
C SER A 183 -1.17 1.39 4.23
N LEU A 184 -0.79 1.08 2.99
CA LEU A 184 0.61 0.93 2.60
C LEU A 184 1.35 -0.15 3.39
N ASN A 185 0.72 -1.26 3.71
CA ASN A 185 1.40 -2.39 4.35
C ASN A 185 1.84 -3.43 3.32
N THR A 186 3.04 -3.99 3.50
CA THR A 186 3.57 -5.12 2.71
C THR A 186 3.88 -6.29 3.64
N GLY A 187 3.34 -7.47 3.36
CA GLY A 187 3.46 -8.67 4.19
C GLY A 187 2.15 -8.99 4.90
N ASP A 188 2.19 -9.56 6.10
CA ASP A 188 0.99 -10.16 6.72
C ASP A 188 0.65 -9.62 8.12
N PHE A 189 -0.65 -9.52 8.45
CA PHE A 189 -1.15 -9.17 9.78
C PHE A 189 -0.62 -7.83 10.33
N ASN A 190 -0.41 -6.84 9.47
CA ASN A 190 0.01 -5.52 9.93
C ASN A 190 -1.21 -4.63 10.21
N SER A 191 -1.22 -3.93 11.34
CA SER A 191 -2.26 -2.97 11.71
C SER A 191 -1.65 -1.58 11.86
N GLY A 192 -2.18 -0.60 11.12
CA GLY A 192 -1.61 0.74 11.00
C GLY A 192 -1.12 0.98 9.58
N SER A 193 -0.15 1.87 9.39
CA SER A 193 0.28 2.23 8.03
C SER A 193 1.77 2.12 7.79
N LEU A 194 2.15 1.89 6.54
CA LEU A 194 3.55 1.89 6.11
C LEU A 194 4.40 0.81 6.81
N ASN A 195 3.85 -0.39 7.02
CA ASN A 195 4.62 -1.51 7.58
C ASN A 195 5.12 -2.45 6.48
N THR A 196 6.32 -2.98 6.64
CA THR A 196 6.89 -4.03 5.79
C THR A 196 7.27 -5.23 6.66
N GLY A 197 6.85 -6.44 6.27
CA GLY A 197 7.03 -7.68 7.04
C GLY A 197 5.72 -8.12 7.70
N SER A 198 5.76 -8.77 8.86
CA SER A 198 4.56 -9.39 9.42
C SER A 198 4.31 -9.08 10.90
N TYR A 199 3.04 -9.07 11.31
CA TYR A 199 2.60 -8.85 12.69
C TYR A 199 3.06 -7.51 13.29
N ASN A 200 3.09 -6.45 12.48
CA ASN A 200 3.42 -5.11 12.96
C ASN A 200 2.15 -4.30 13.24
N ILE A 201 1.95 -3.93 14.50
CA ILE A 201 0.98 -2.96 14.98
C ILE A 201 1.68 -1.60 15.11
N GLY A 202 1.01 -0.53 14.71
CA GLY A 202 1.61 0.81 14.60
C GLY A 202 2.02 1.12 13.17
N SER A 203 2.85 2.14 12.97
CA SER A 203 3.19 2.65 11.65
C SER A 203 4.69 2.75 11.41
N SER A 204 5.09 2.71 10.14
CA SER A 204 6.49 2.82 9.70
C SER A 204 7.39 1.72 10.27
N ASN A 205 6.94 0.48 10.38
CA ASN A 205 7.77 -0.63 10.88
C ASN A 205 8.32 -1.51 9.76
N THR A 206 9.54 -2.01 9.91
CA THR A 206 10.17 -2.98 9.00
C THR A 206 10.65 -4.22 9.77
N GLY A 207 10.12 -5.38 9.42
CA GLY A 207 10.44 -6.69 10.01
C GLY A 207 9.24 -7.35 10.67
N TRP A 208 9.42 -7.98 11.84
CA TRP A 208 8.41 -8.86 12.43
C TRP A 208 8.01 -8.51 13.86
N TYR A 209 6.74 -8.71 14.22
CA TYR A 209 6.23 -8.61 15.60
C TYR A 209 6.59 -7.30 16.30
N LYS A 210 6.03 -6.18 15.83
CA LYS A 210 6.26 -4.86 16.42
C LYS A 210 4.94 -4.26 16.88
N SER A 211 4.93 -3.48 17.96
CA SER A 211 3.70 -2.80 18.43
C SER A 211 3.81 -1.29 18.59
N GLY A 212 5.01 -0.73 18.40
CA GLY A 212 5.26 0.70 18.34
C GLY A 212 5.49 1.18 16.90
N ASN A 213 5.91 2.43 16.73
CA ASN A 213 6.17 3.05 15.45
C ASN A 213 7.66 3.11 15.12
N LEU A 214 7.98 3.23 13.83
CA LEU A 214 9.33 3.53 13.36
C LEU A 214 10.37 2.50 13.81
N ASN A 215 10.05 1.21 13.82
CA ASN A 215 10.98 0.17 14.28
C ASN A 215 11.54 -0.68 13.13
N THR A 216 12.82 -1.02 13.17
CA THR A 216 13.48 -1.96 12.25
C THR A 216 13.99 -3.19 13.01
N GLY A 217 13.74 -4.42 12.53
CA GLY A 217 14.18 -5.68 13.17
C GLY A 217 13.02 -6.56 13.64
N ALA A 218 13.02 -7.09 14.87
CA ALA A 218 11.93 -7.99 15.31
C ALA A 218 11.54 -7.86 16.80
N PHE A 219 10.31 -8.17 17.20
CA PHE A 219 9.90 -8.25 18.61
C PHE A 219 10.11 -6.95 19.42
N ASN A 220 9.79 -5.78 18.84
CA ASN A 220 9.96 -4.48 19.51
C ASN A 220 8.61 -3.86 19.89
N THR A 221 8.44 -3.44 21.15
CA THR A 221 7.19 -2.83 21.63
C THR A 221 7.25 -1.31 21.80
N GLY A 222 8.45 -0.73 21.90
CA GLY A 222 8.63 0.74 21.92
C GLY A 222 8.73 1.34 20.51
N ASN A 223 9.06 2.64 20.43
CA ASN A 223 9.22 3.39 19.18
C ASN A 223 10.70 3.59 18.81
N GLY A 224 11.00 3.75 17.52
CA GLY A 224 12.34 4.17 17.05
C GLY A 224 13.45 3.14 17.25
N ASN A 225 13.12 1.86 17.45
CA ASN A 225 14.07 0.82 17.81
C ASN A 225 14.71 0.14 16.59
N ASN A 226 15.98 -0.21 16.74
CA ASN A 226 16.77 -1.00 15.79
C ASN A 226 17.17 -2.34 16.39
N GLY A 227 16.92 -3.45 15.70
CA GLY A 227 17.26 -4.80 16.17
C GLY A 227 16.08 -5.47 16.84
N SER A 228 16.34 -6.27 17.88
CA SER A 228 15.32 -7.18 18.41
C SER A 228 15.11 -7.14 19.92
N PHE A 229 13.90 -7.49 20.35
CA PHE A 229 13.49 -7.66 21.76
C PHE A 229 13.52 -6.38 22.61
N TRP A 230 13.38 -5.21 21.96
CA TRP A 230 13.37 -3.94 22.66
C TRP A 230 11.99 -3.58 23.20
N ARG A 231 11.93 -3.33 24.51
CA ARG A 231 10.69 -2.99 25.20
C ARG A 231 10.44 -1.49 25.38
N ALA A 232 11.51 -0.69 25.40
CA ALA A 232 11.48 0.75 25.54
C ALA A 232 11.68 1.44 24.18
N ASN A 233 11.55 2.77 24.14
CA ASN A 233 11.85 3.58 22.96
C ASN A 233 13.37 3.69 22.75
N ASP A 234 13.77 3.98 21.51
CA ASP A 234 15.09 4.49 21.16
C ASP A 234 16.24 3.53 21.53
N ARG A 235 16.02 2.23 21.33
CA ARG A 235 16.99 1.16 21.61
C ARG A 235 17.64 0.63 20.35
N GLY A 236 18.85 0.10 20.52
CA GLY A 236 19.71 -0.33 19.41
C GLY A 236 20.22 0.82 18.54
N GLN A 237 20.24 2.05 19.08
CA GLN A 237 20.83 3.22 18.44
C GLN A 237 22.36 3.13 18.48
N PHE A 238 23.00 3.60 17.41
CA PHE A 238 24.45 3.80 17.40
C PHE A 238 24.78 5.22 17.87
N GLY A 239 25.68 5.34 18.83
CA GLY A 239 26.27 6.60 19.26
C GLY A 239 27.75 6.39 19.56
N PHE A 240 28.56 7.43 19.36
CA PHE A 240 30.00 7.39 19.61
C PHE A 240 30.47 8.71 20.22
N ASN A 241 31.10 8.65 21.38
CA ASN A 241 31.69 9.81 22.02
C ASN A 241 33.16 9.53 22.33
N TYR A 242 34.03 10.46 21.93
CA TYR A 242 35.45 10.45 22.25
C TYR A 242 35.86 11.82 22.77
N GLY A 243 36.40 11.83 23.99
CA GLY A 243 36.96 13.01 24.64
C GLY A 243 38.42 12.77 25.03
N LEU A 244 39.24 13.82 24.94
CA LEU A 244 40.60 13.82 25.45
C LEU A 244 40.58 14.30 26.90
N THR A 245 41.17 13.53 27.81
CA THR A 245 41.37 13.96 29.20
C THR A 245 42.85 14.29 29.42
N ILE A 246 43.14 15.55 29.71
CA ILE A 246 44.47 15.98 30.16
C ILE A 246 44.48 15.83 31.68
N SER A 247 45.35 14.96 32.21
CA SER A 247 45.56 14.82 33.66
C SER A 247 46.01 16.14 34.26
N GLY A 248 45.68 16.38 35.54
CA GLY A 248 45.95 17.65 36.18
C GLY A 248 47.42 18.07 36.05
N ILE A 249 47.65 19.30 35.59
CA ILE A 249 49.00 19.84 35.38
C ILE A 249 49.50 20.34 36.73
N PRO A 250 50.59 19.78 37.29
CA PRO A 250 51.19 20.30 38.50
C PRO A 250 51.78 21.68 38.22
N LEU A 251 51.34 22.66 38.99
CA LEU A 251 51.81 24.03 38.94
C LEU A 251 52.78 24.23 40.12
N ASP A 252 54.08 24.22 39.84
CA ASP A 252 55.15 24.47 40.82
C ASP A 252 55.75 25.85 40.54
N LEU A 253 55.27 26.87 41.25
CA LEU A 253 55.84 28.23 41.19
C LEU A 253 56.61 28.53 42.47
N ALA A 254 57.79 29.09 42.30
CA ALA A 254 58.62 29.59 43.38
C ALA A 254 58.79 31.10 43.25
N ALA A 255 58.42 31.83 44.31
CA ALA A 255 58.84 33.22 44.47
C ALA A 255 60.10 33.25 45.33
N SER A 256 61.18 33.82 44.79
CA SER A 256 62.43 34.07 45.50
C SER A 256 62.59 35.57 45.72
N VAL A 257 62.71 35.99 46.98
CA VAL A 257 62.96 37.38 47.35
C VAL A 257 64.24 37.45 48.18
N ASP A 258 65.21 38.25 47.72
CA ASP A 258 66.42 38.54 48.47
C ASP A 258 66.15 39.65 49.49
N LEU A 259 66.06 39.28 50.77
CA LEU A 259 65.78 40.19 51.87
C LEU A 259 67.06 40.46 52.65
N LYS A 260 67.53 41.71 52.70
CA LYS A 260 68.74 42.11 53.46
C LYS A 260 68.46 42.58 54.90
N ILE A 261 67.24 42.43 55.39
CA ILE A 261 66.80 42.82 56.74
C ILE A 261 65.47 42.09 57.05
N PRO A 262 65.08 41.86 58.33
CA PRO A 262 63.80 41.22 58.63
C PRO A 262 62.66 42.18 58.22
N VAL A 263 61.87 41.78 57.23
CA VAL A 263 60.70 42.53 56.76
C VAL A 263 59.52 41.57 56.67
N THR A 264 58.41 41.92 57.31
CA THR A 264 57.11 41.30 57.06
C THR A 264 56.55 41.88 55.76
N GLY A 265 56.40 41.06 54.72
CA GLY A 265 55.81 41.45 53.45
C GLY A 265 54.67 40.50 53.06
N THR A 266 53.68 41.02 52.35
CA THR A 266 52.60 40.22 51.74
C THR A 266 52.89 40.03 50.25
N VAL A 267 52.63 38.83 49.72
CA VAL A 267 52.65 38.61 48.27
C VAL A 267 51.29 39.05 47.73
N SER A 268 51.24 40.10 46.90
CA SER A 268 49.97 40.71 46.45
C SER A 268 49.21 39.89 45.39
N GLY A 269 49.49 38.59 45.28
CA GLY A 269 48.97 37.69 44.26
C GLY A 269 50.02 37.29 43.22
N LEU A 270 49.78 36.14 42.59
CA LEU A 270 50.61 35.60 41.52
C LEU A 270 49.77 35.52 40.25
N ARG A 271 50.28 36.13 39.18
CA ARG A 271 49.65 36.15 37.86
C ARG A 271 50.41 35.22 36.93
N VAL A 272 49.72 34.22 36.37
CA VAL A 272 50.23 33.42 35.26
C VAL A 272 49.49 33.87 34.01
N ASP A 273 50.24 34.47 33.08
CA ASP A 273 49.68 34.90 31.79
C ASP A 273 49.16 33.71 30.98
N ASN A 274 48.23 33.98 30.06
CA ASN A 274 47.70 32.94 29.18
C ASN A 274 48.83 32.26 28.40
N PHE A 275 48.70 30.95 28.24
CA PHE A 275 49.65 30.16 27.45
C PHE A 275 48.92 29.08 26.66
N ASP A 276 49.56 28.66 25.57
CA ASP A 276 49.05 27.65 24.64
C ASP A 276 49.64 26.29 24.96
N ILE A 277 48.79 25.29 25.12
CA ILE A 277 49.22 23.89 25.15
C ILE A 277 48.94 23.28 23.79
N LYS A 278 49.99 22.78 23.14
CA LYS A 278 49.89 21.97 21.93
C LYS A 278 49.74 20.51 22.31
N VAL A 279 48.59 19.93 21.99
CA VAL A 279 48.34 18.50 22.18
C VAL A 279 48.44 17.81 20.82
N PRO A 280 49.44 16.94 20.60
CA PRO A 280 49.51 16.16 19.37
C PRO A 280 48.36 15.15 19.35
N LEU A 281 47.51 15.20 18.33
CA LEU A 281 46.55 14.12 18.08
C LEU A 281 47.16 13.07 17.17
N ASP A 282 47.21 11.83 17.67
CA ASP A 282 47.41 10.64 16.87
C ASP A 282 46.18 9.72 17.07
N LEU A 283 45.12 9.99 16.31
CA LEU A 283 43.89 9.19 16.35
C LEU A 283 43.99 8.07 15.32
N VAL A 284 44.33 6.87 15.78
CA VAL A 284 44.38 5.66 14.95
C VAL A 284 43.14 4.82 15.19
N LEU A 285 42.22 4.78 14.23
CA LEU A 285 41.11 3.84 14.26
C LEU A 285 41.64 2.43 13.95
N ARG A 286 41.62 1.53 14.94
CA ARG A 286 41.91 0.10 14.73
C ARG A 286 40.61 -0.66 14.56
N ILE A 287 40.37 -1.20 13.37
CA ILE A 287 39.26 -2.12 13.09
C ILE A 287 39.84 -3.53 13.10
N PRO A 288 39.64 -4.33 14.16
CA PRO A 288 39.96 -5.75 14.09
C PRO A 288 38.94 -6.43 13.17
N ILE A 289 39.41 -7.03 12.10
CA ILE A 289 38.65 -7.97 11.28
C ILE A 289 39.19 -9.35 11.69
N ASP A 290 38.34 -10.21 12.26
CA ASP A 290 38.77 -11.56 12.64
C ASP A 290 39.43 -12.26 11.44
N ASP A 291 40.58 -12.89 11.68
CA ASP A 291 41.45 -13.61 10.74
C ASP A 291 42.21 -12.80 9.66
N LEU A 292 42.10 -11.46 9.61
CA LEU A 292 43.02 -10.61 8.85
C LEU A 292 43.70 -9.62 9.82
N ASP A 293 45.00 -9.80 10.08
CA ASP A 293 45.83 -8.88 10.88
C ASP A 293 46.15 -7.57 10.11
N THR A 294 45.17 -7.07 9.35
CA THR A 294 45.31 -5.90 8.47
C THR A 294 44.82 -4.69 9.23
N VAL A 295 45.77 -3.94 9.80
CA VAL A 295 45.49 -2.66 10.47
C VAL A 295 45.28 -1.59 9.40
N ILE A 296 44.02 -1.26 9.10
CA ILE A 296 43.71 -0.06 8.32
C ILE A 296 43.94 1.14 9.24
N ARG A 297 45.09 1.80 9.08
CA ARG A 297 45.35 3.10 9.72
C ARG A 297 44.71 4.18 8.85
N VAL A 298 43.57 4.73 9.28
CA VAL A 298 43.03 5.97 8.70
C VAL A 298 43.52 7.13 9.57
N PRO A 299 44.46 7.97 9.09
CA PRO A 299 44.86 9.16 9.83
C PRO A 299 43.71 10.18 9.78
N ILE A 300 42.99 10.34 10.89
CA ILE A 300 41.91 11.32 11.00
C ILE A 300 42.53 12.64 11.50
N GLY A 301 43.23 13.32 10.59
CA GLY A 301 43.83 14.63 10.84
C GLY A 301 45.08 14.58 11.72
N GLY A 302 46.25 14.78 11.11
CA GLY A 302 47.47 15.10 11.85
C GLY A 302 47.51 16.59 12.16
N GLY A 303 47.69 16.95 13.43
CA GLY A 303 47.85 18.33 13.86
C GLY A 303 47.90 18.48 15.38
N ASP A 304 48.45 19.59 15.84
CA ASP A 304 48.41 20.00 17.23
C ASP A 304 47.07 20.71 17.50
N ILE A 305 46.25 20.20 18.43
CA ILE A 305 45.19 21.05 19.00
C ILE A 305 45.85 22.05 19.94
N THR A 306 45.63 23.33 19.66
CA THR A 306 46.06 24.42 20.54
C THR A 306 44.96 24.71 21.55
N VAL A 307 45.20 24.35 22.81
CA VAL A 307 44.30 24.65 23.93
C VAL A 307 44.75 25.95 24.58
N LYS A 308 43.90 26.97 24.52
CA LYS A 308 44.13 28.29 25.15
C LYS A 308 43.83 28.18 26.65
N ILE A 309 44.86 28.22 27.49
CA ILE A 309 44.67 28.29 28.94
C ILE A 309 44.43 29.75 29.32
N PRO A 310 43.29 30.08 29.98
CA PRO A 310 43.02 31.44 30.42
C PRO A 310 43.98 31.86 31.55
N GLU A 311 44.06 33.16 31.78
CA GLU A 311 44.86 33.73 32.87
C GLU A 311 44.48 33.10 34.21
N ILE A 312 45.48 32.63 34.97
CA ILE A 312 45.28 32.07 36.31
C ILE A 312 45.69 33.13 37.32
N PHE A 313 44.71 33.58 38.11
CA PHE A 313 44.94 34.50 39.22
C PHE A 313 44.94 33.74 40.54
N ILE A 314 46.07 33.76 41.24
CA ILE A 314 46.15 33.31 42.63
C ILE A 314 45.98 34.54 43.51
N ALA A 315 44.88 34.58 44.25
CA ALA A 315 44.58 35.66 45.19
C ALA A 315 45.68 35.82 46.25
N ALA A 316 45.86 37.04 46.74
CA ALA A 316 46.82 37.33 47.81
C ALA A 316 46.57 36.41 49.01
N PHE A 317 47.62 35.77 49.50
CA PHE A 317 47.56 34.94 50.70
C PHE A 317 48.52 35.49 51.75
N ASP A 318 48.06 35.53 52.99
CA ASP A 318 48.80 36.09 54.11
C ASP A 318 49.64 34.97 54.75
N SER A 319 50.87 34.85 54.28
CA SER A 319 51.80 33.85 54.78
C SER A 319 52.88 34.52 55.61
N LYS A 320 52.74 34.45 56.93
CA LYS A 320 53.76 34.90 57.88
C LYS A 320 54.95 33.95 57.81
N PHE A 321 56.07 34.42 57.29
CA PHE A 321 57.34 33.70 57.31
C PHE A 321 58.37 34.48 58.14
N ASP A 322 59.07 33.76 59.02
CA ASP A 322 60.20 34.29 59.78
C ASP A 322 61.47 33.67 59.19
N VAL A 323 62.39 34.50 58.72
CA VAL A 323 63.55 34.04 57.96
C VAL A 323 64.77 34.82 58.45
N GLY A 324 65.75 34.08 58.96
CA GLY A 324 67.10 34.59 59.20
C GLY A 324 67.80 34.99 57.89
N PRO A 325 69.12 35.27 57.90
CA PRO A 325 69.84 36.01 56.84
C PRO A 325 69.96 35.31 55.45
N ASN A 326 69.15 34.31 55.16
CA ASN A 326 69.15 33.55 53.90
C ASN A 326 67.87 33.80 53.09
N SER A 327 67.95 33.58 51.78
CA SER A 327 66.84 33.75 50.84
C SER A 327 65.58 32.99 51.26
N LEU A 328 64.42 33.65 51.30
CA LEU A 328 63.13 33.01 51.51
C LEU A 328 62.66 32.35 50.20
N HIS A 329 62.43 31.04 50.26
CA HIS A 329 61.84 30.28 49.16
C HIS A 329 60.45 29.81 49.58
N VAL A 330 59.41 30.33 48.92
CA VAL A 330 58.02 29.91 49.15
C VAL A 330 57.57 29.07 47.94
N PRO A 331 57.49 27.74 48.08
CA PRO A 331 56.95 26.89 47.03
C PRO A 331 55.41 26.96 47.03
N ILE A 332 54.83 27.33 45.89
CA ILE A 332 53.39 27.28 45.65
C ILE A 332 53.11 26.04 44.81
N ARG A 333 52.52 25.02 45.44
CA ARG A 333 52.11 23.77 44.79
C ARG A 333 50.60 23.78 44.57
N ASN A 334 50.18 23.93 43.32
CA ASN A 334 48.78 23.80 42.91
C ASN A 334 48.65 22.77 41.78
N THR A 335 47.42 22.41 41.45
CA THR A 335 47.14 21.58 40.28
C THR A 335 46.02 22.25 39.51
N VAL A 336 46.23 22.52 38.22
CA VAL A 336 45.12 22.84 37.33
C VAL A 336 44.48 21.50 36.98
N GLY A 337 43.25 21.29 37.45
CA GLY A 337 42.54 20.02 37.42
C GLY A 337 42.36 19.42 36.02
N PRO A 338 41.85 18.18 35.93
CA PRO A 338 41.78 17.49 34.66
C PRO A 338 40.87 18.23 33.67
N ILE A 339 41.40 18.51 32.48
CA ILE A 339 40.67 19.17 31.40
C ILE A 339 40.12 18.07 30.48
N SER A 340 38.80 17.99 30.36
CA SER A 340 38.15 17.10 29.38
C SER A 340 37.74 17.92 28.16
N ILE A 341 38.28 17.55 26.99
CA ILE A 341 38.02 18.22 25.71
C ILE A 341 37.18 17.25 24.87
N PRO A 342 35.92 17.57 24.55
CA PRO A 342 35.13 16.74 23.63
C PRO A 342 35.75 16.84 22.23
N VAL A 343 36.21 15.71 21.69
CA VAL A 343 36.87 15.66 20.37
C VAL A 343 35.88 15.20 19.29
N ILE A 344 35.10 14.15 19.55
CA ILE A 344 34.05 13.65 18.65
C ILE A 344 32.82 13.31 19.48
N ASN A 345 31.65 13.81 19.05
CA ASN A 345 30.36 13.43 19.64
C ASN A 345 29.36 13.14 18.52
N ILE A 346 29.06 11.86 18.31
CA ILE A 346 28.01 11.36 17.43
C ILE A 346 26.84 10.97 18.35
N PRO A 347 25.76 11.78 18.40
CA PRO A 347 24.61 11.49 19.25
C PRO A 347 23.91 10.21 18.79
N ALA A 348 23.40 9.45 19.76
CA ALA A 348 22.54 8.32 19.46
C ALA A 348 21.24 8.82 18.85
N ALA A 349 20.88 8.26 17.70
CA ALA A 349 19.63 8.53 16.99
C ALA A 349 19.05 7.22 16.46
N PRO A 350 17.74 7.14 16.17
CA PRO A 350 17.18 6.00 15.47
C PRO A 350 17.94 5.78 14.17
N GLY A 351 18.34 4.54 13.91
CA GLY A 351 19.08 4.21 12.70
C GLY A 351 20.59 4.01 12.88
N PHE A 352 21.23 3.50 11.83
CA PHE A 352 22.67 3.51 11.65
C PHE A 352 22.98 3.97 10.21
N GLY A 353 23.86 4.96 10.07
CA GLY A 353 24.24 5.48 8.75
C GLY A 353 23.09 6.15 7.98
N ASN A 354 21.99 6.52 8.65
CA ASN A 354 20.89 7.24 8.02
C ASN A 354 21.29 8.70 7.73
N SER A 355 21.11 9.14 6.49
CA SER A 355 21.25 10.53 6.06
C SER A 355 19.87 11.13 5.80
N THR A 356 19.07 11.24 6.86
CA THR A 356 17.68 11.68 6.79
C THR A 356 17.43 12.93 7.64
N THR A 357 16.53 13.82 7.20
CA THR A 357 16.16 15.01 7.99
C THR A 357 15.25 14.68 9.17
N ASN A 358 14.28 13.78 8.98
CA ASN A 358 13.42 13.28 10.06
C ASN A 358 13.97 11.95 10.60
N PRO A 359 13.73 11.65 11.89
CA PRO A 359 14.13 10.36 12.48
C PRO A 359 13.64 9.18 11.64
N SER A 360 14.54 8.24 11.37
CA SER A 360 14.25 7.00 10.64
C SER A 360 14.98 5.86 11.31
N SER A 361 14.36 4.70 11.47
CA SER A 361 15.05 3.51 12.00
C SER A 361 15.68 2.68 10.89
N GLY A 362 16.51 1.71 11.26
CA GLY A 362 17.18 0.80 10.34
C GLY A 362 18.52 1.33 9.83
N PHE A 363 18.88 1.09 8.58
CA PHE A 363 20.26 1.22 8.10
C PHE A 363 20.33 1.94 6.75
N PHE A 364 21.20 2.94 6.67
CA PHE A 364 21.58 3.61 5.42
C PHE A 364 20.42 4.19 4.61
N ASN A 365 19.39 4.68 5.30
CA ASN A 365 18.28 5.39 4.66
C ASN A 365 18.68 6.84 4.35
N SER A 366 18.11 7.44 3.30
CA SER A 366 18.42 8.80 2.86
C SER A 366 17.18 9.64 2.53
N GLY A 367 17.32 10.96 2.47
CA GLY A 367 16.26 11.88 2.06
C GLY A 367 15.50 12.49 3.24
N THR A 368 14.18 12.65 3.12
CA THR A 368 13.39 13.32 4.16
C THR A 368 13.22 12.46 5.42
N GLY A 369 13.21 11.13 5.30
CA GLY A 369 13.05 10.22 6.43
C GLY A 369 11.60 10.07 6.93
N GLY A 370 11.43 9.65 8.19
CA GLY A 370 10.13 9.25 8.76
C GLY A 370 9.77 7.79 8.48
N GLY A 371 10.78 6.98 8.18
CA GLY A 371 10.66 5.61 7.71
C GLY A 371 11.46 4.59 8.52
N SER A 372 11.46 3.34 8.07
CA SER A 372 12.25 2.25 8.67
C SER A 372 12.84 1.33 7.61
N GLY A 373 13.75 0.46 8.00
CA GLY A 373 14.31 -0.55 7.12
C GLY A 373 15.67 -0.17 6.55
N PHE A 374 15.97 -0.62 5.34
CA PHE A 374 17.33 -0.68 4.82
C PHE A 374 17.42 -0.01 3.45
N PHE A 375 18.40 0.88 3.28
CA PHE A 375 18.74 1.49 2.00
C PHE A 375 17.58 2.22 1.30
N ASN A 376 16.59 2.70 2.05
CA ASN A 376 15.49 3.44 1.45
C ASN A 376 15.88 4.89 1.19
N SER A 377 15.38 5.47 0.10
CA SER A 377 15.48 6.90 -0.19
C SER A 377 14.09 7.53 -0.24
N GLY A 378 13.88 8.65 0.46
CA GLY A 378 12.63 9.41 0.38
C GLY A 378 12.01 9.81 1.71
N SER A 379 10.71 10.11 1.67
CA SER A 379 9.90 10.44 2.84
C SER A 379 8.92 9.30 3.17
N LEU A 380 8.77 8.94 4.45
CA LEU A 380 7.77 7.95 4.88
C LEU A 380 7.88 6.66 4.06
N VAL A 381 9.03 5.99 4.16
CA VAL A 381 9.35 4.76 3.43
C VAL A 381 9.68 3.63 4.39
N SER A 382 9.14 2.43 4.19
CA SER A 382 9.52 1.24 4.96
C SER A 382 9.94 0.08 4.05
N GLY A 383 10.75 -0.84 4.59
CA GLY A 383 11.20 -2.03 3.87
C GLY A 383 12.64 -1.93 3.38
N PHE A 384 12.90 -2.38 2.15
CA PHE A 384 14.26 -2.56 1.64
C PHE A 384 14.44 -1.95 0.26
N ALA A 385 15.47 -1.12 0.11
CA ALA A 385 15.95 -0.55 -1.15
C ALA A 385 14.86 0.14 -1.99
N ASN A 386 13.91 0.81 -1.35
CA ASN A 386 12.89 1.57 -2.07
C ASN A 386 13.41 2.98 -2.41
N GLU A 387 13.15 3.44 -3.63
CA GLU A 387 13.45 4.80 -4.08
C GLU A 387 12.14 5.58 -4.26
N ALA A 388 11.81 6.42 -3.29
CA ALA A 388 10.50 7.05 -3.22
C ALA A 388 10.57 8.57 -3.10
N ARG A 389 9.54 9.24 -3.60
CA ARG A 389 9.22 10.60 -3.15
C ARG A 389 8.57 10.55 -1.78
N LYS A 390 7.47 9.78 -1.66
CA LYS A 390 6.72 9.63 -0.42
C LYS A 390 5.90 8.34 -0.37
N PHE A 391 5.66 7.83 0.84
CA PHE A 391 4.66 6.80 1.13
C PHE A 391 4.87 5.51 0.34
N VAL A 392 5.93 4.77 0.67
CA VAL A 392 6.25 3.49 0.00
C VAL A 392 6.61 2.41 1.02
N SER A 393 6.09 1.20 0.85
CA SER A 393 6.49 0.04 1.65
C SER A 393 6.87 -1.16 0.79
N GLY A 394 7.65 -2.09 1.34
CA GLY A 394 8.02 -3.33 0.66
C GLY A 394 9.46 -3.33 0.15
N PHE A 395 9.70 -3.89 -1.03
CA PHE A 395 11.03 -4.19 -1.54
C PHE A 395 11.22 -3.62 -2.95
N GLU A 396 12.29 -2.84 -3.16
CA GLU A 396 12.71 -2.33 -4.48
C GLU A 396 11.62 -1.60 -5.28
N ASN A 397 10.78 -0.82 -4.60
CA ASN A 397 9.78 -0.01 -5.28
C ASN A 397 10.33 1.38 -5.65
N ILE A 398 9.94 1.90 -6.80
CA ILE A 398 10.36 3.20 -7.33
C ILE A 398 9.13 4.09 -7.57
N GLY A 399 9.06 5.25 -6.90
CA GLY A 399 8.02 6.26 -7.16
C GLY A 399 7.30 6.79 -5.91
N GLN A 400 5.95 6.68 -5.82
CA GLN A 400 5.20 7.19 -4.66
C GLN A 400 3.86 6.46 -4.44
N LEU A 401 3.35 6.42 -3.20
CA LEU A 401 2.10 5.72 -2.84
C LEU A 401 2.10 4.27 -3.37
N THR A 402 3.11 3.48 -2.99
CA THR A 402 3.36 2.16 -3.56
C THR A 402 3.58 1.12 -2.46
N SER A 403 3.15 -0.12 -2.65
CA SER A 403 3.45 -1.23 -1.74
C SER A 403 3.73 -2.54 -2.47
N GLY A 404 4.50 -3.44 -1.86
CA GLY A 404 4.81 -4.75 -2.42
C GLY A 404 6.25 -4.85 -2.93
N LEU A 405 6.46 -5.53 -4.05
CA LEU A 405 7.79 -5.89 -4.57
C LEU A 405 7.99 -5.33 -5.98
N GLY A 406 9.07 -4.59 -6.20
CA GLY A 406 9.56 -4.26 -7.55
C GLY A 406 8.61 -3.40 -8.38
N ASN A 407 7.77 -2.57 -7.76
CA ASN A 407 6.80 -1.74 -8.48
C ASN A 407 7.39 -0.39 -8.90
N VAL A 408 6.97 0.13 -10.05
CA VAL A 408 7.41 1.43 -10.58
C VAL A 408 6.21 2.33 -10.87
N GLY A 409 6.16 3.53 -10.28
CA GLY A 409 5.17 4.56 -10.59
C GLY A 409 4.46 5.19 -9.39
N SER A 410 3.19 5.55 -9.58
CA SER A 410 2.37 6.13 -8.51
C SER A 410 1.03 5.42 -8.35
N ILE A 411 0.66 5.09 -7.10
CA ILE A 411 -0.55 4.30 -6.79
C ILE A 411 -0.47 2.92 -7.46
N VAL A 412 0.55 2.16 -7.08
CA VAL A 412 0.86 0.84 -7.62
C VAL A 412 1.07 -0.14 -6.47
N THR A 413 0.43 -1.31 -6.49
CA THR A 413 0.62 -2.34 -5.46
C THR A 413 0.76 -3.75 -6.01
N GLY A 414 1.36 -4.63 -5.21
CA GLY A 414 1.54 -6.03 -5.55
C GLY A 414 2.97 -6.32 -6.00
N LEU A 415 3.13 -7.13 -7.05
CA LEU A 415 4.43 -7.66 -7.47
C LEU A 415 4.75 -7.22 -8.90
N TYR A 416 5.87 -6.54 -9.10
CA TYR A 416 6.46 -6.20 -10.39
C TYR A 416 5.52 -5.46 -11.35
N ASN A 417 4.73 -4.51 -10.85
CA ASN A 417 3.86 -3.70 -11.68
C ASN A 417 4.57 -2.41 -12.13
N THR A 418 4.33 -1.99 -13.37
CA THR A 418 4.91 -0.77 -13.96
C THR A 418 3.82 0.17 -14.45
N SER A 419 3.83 1.40 -13.96
CA SER A 419 2.96 2.48 -14.43
C SER A 419 3.44 3.03 -15.78
N THR A 420 2.55 3.12 -16.75
CA THR A 420 2.78 3.92 -17.97
C THR A 420 2.43 5.40 -17.78
N ALA A 421 1.76 5.76 -16.67
CA ALA A 421 1.43 7.13 -16.30
C ALA A 421 2.59 7.88 -15.61
N GLY A 422 3.75 7.23 -15.46
CA GLY A 422 4.89 7.77 -14.73
C GLY A 422 4.54 8.05 -13.27
N LEU A 423 4.76 9.29 -12.83
CA LEU A 423 4.45 9.75 -11.47
C LEU A 423 3.01 10.25 -11.29
N ALA A 424 2.21 10.27 -12.36
CA ALA A 424 0.76 10.47 -12.23
C ALA A 424 0.11 9.19 -11.68
N ALA A 425 -1.05 9.37 -11.04
CA ALA A 425 -1.80 8.28 -10.44
C ALA A 425 -2.15 7.19 -11.47
N ALA A 426 -1.51 6.03 -11.33
CA ALA A 426 -1.62 4.92 -12.28
C ALA A 426 -2.75 3.97 -11.92
N PHE A 427 -3.08 3.80 -10.63
CA PHE A 427 -4.17 2.93 -10.16
C PHE A 427 -3.96 1.47 -10.61
N VAL A 428 -2.83 0.86 -10.19
CA VAL A 428 -2.45 -0.51 -10.58
C VAL A 428 -2.33 -1.42 -9.37
N SER A 429 -2.92 -2.61 -9.39
CA SER A 429 -2.73 -3.66 -8.37
C SER A 429 -2.58 -5.05 -8.98
N GLY A 430 -1.92 -5.97 -8.28
CA GLY A 430 -1.77 -7.36 -8.69
C GLY A 430 -0.35 -7.74 -9.08
N ILE A 431 -0.15 -8.54 -10.13
CA ILE A 431 1.16 -9.12 -10.47
C ILE A 431 1.49 -8.84 -11.94
N GLY A 432 2.64 -8.21 -12.19
CA GLY A 432 3.22 -8.09 -13.53
C GLY A 432 2.44 -7.20 -14.49
N ASN A 433 1.63 -6.27 -14.01
CA ASN A 433 0.84 -5.38 -14.87
C ASN A 433 1.67 -4.21 -15.39
N VAL A 434 1.47 -3.81 -16.64
CA VAL A 434 2.15 -2.68 -17.28
C VAL A 434 1.14 -1.70 -17.87
N GLY A 435 0.89 -0.58 -17.19
CA GLY A 435 -0.20 0.29 -17.63
C GLY A 435 -0.75 1.29 -16.62
N SER A 436 -2.03 1.60 -16.77
CA SER A 436 -2.81 2.37 -15.80
C SER A 436 -4.24 1.82 -15.68
N LYS A 437 -4.85 1.93 -14.50
CA LYS A 437 -6.19 1.44 -14.15
C LYS A 437 -6.32 -0.08 -14.33
N LEU A 438 -5.36 -0.84 -13.82
CA LEU A 438 -5.29 -2.29 -13.98
C LEU A 438 -5.35 -2.99 -12.62
N ALA A 439 -6.17 -4.03 -12.50
CA ALA A 439 -6.17 -4.93 -11.34
C ALA A 439 -6.15 -6.38 -11.84
N GLY A 440 -5.09 -7.13 -11.55
CA GLY A 440 -5.03 -8.53 -11.96
C GLY A 440 -3.63 -9.04 -12.23
N LEU A 441 -3.51 -9.97 -13.17
CA LEU A 441 -2.28 -10.69 -13.46
C LEU A 441 -1.87 -10.45 -14.92
N PHE A 442 -0.66 -9.94 -15.14
CA PHE A 442 -0.02 -9.78 -16.44
C PHE A 442 -0.85 -8.97 -17.46
N LEU A 443 -1.57 -7.95 -17.00
CA LEU A 443 -2.35 -7.05 -17.85
C LEU A 443 -1.47 -5.95 -18.45
N SER A 444 -1.81 -5.48 -19.65
CA SER A 444 -1.11 -4.39 -20.32
C SER A 444 -2.06 -3.35 -20.91
N GLY A 445 -1.69 -2.07 -20.85
CA GLY A 445 -2.41 -0.97 -21.48
C GLY A 445 -3.13 -0.07 -20.47
N THR A 446 -4.28 0.48 -20.86
CA THR A 446 -5.11 1.30 -19.96
C THR A 446 -6.43 0.58 -19.75
N GLY A 447 -6.77 0.28 -18.49
CA GLY A 447 -8.07 -0.29 -18.16
C GLY A 447 -9.20 0.65 -18.56
N GLN A 448 -10.23 0.09 -19.20
CA GLN A 448 -11.43 0.83 -19.65
C GLN A 448 -12.38 1.09 -18.51
#